data_AF-A0A953E7F3-F1
#
_entry.id   AF-A0A953E7F3-F1
#
_cell.length_a   1.000
_cell.length_b   1.000
_cell.length_c   1.000
_cell.angle_alpha   90.00
_cell.angle_beta   90.00
_cell.angle_gamma   90.00
#
_symmetry.space_group_name_H-M   'P 1'
#
loop_
_entity.id
_entity.type
_entity.pdbx_description
1 polymer ?
#
loop_
_entity_poly.entity_id
_entity_poly.type
_entity_poly.pdbx_seq_one_letter_code
_entity_poly.pdbx_strand_id
1 'polypeptide(L)'
;MSDAPDTQATPPTGGSASPPDSPPPRNTPVAPAPARRFDPAVLMLGIGGLVLLLAFWWLFWAVPRADRIAETDTARLARVEQRIAGLDTMREQIAALTAKQQQLSALEGQVQQVAPLANRVRALEEKPAPPDIRPLEGQVTALTERVAAAERSAAQASDRAAADERRLAALENRPAFDPAKVAPRDALDALAARTERLGERVEAQAARIQAAEAEQVRRLQELEKTLDQRRAAAEEAATQRLTQLENRQQQQIAGLDSKLDQRVTALDQKLDQRLAALGSTLDQRLAALDQKLEQRLAAVEQAQQKLSALEGRTARLAAIDGLRAALAAGQPLGPALARIENPPQALARFANAAPPTEASLRLSFEDAAKAARAASDAAMQPNGTQQGVVDSALARLGGLVTVRRGDQVVWGDAAEAEIERARRALEAGDLEATMQHIGKLPAPAREAMKAWTEQAQALLAARSALRQLAAG
;
A
#
# COMPACT_ATOMS: atom_id res chain seq x y z
N MET A 1 29.67 71.72 -18.70
CA MET A 1 29.98 71.81 -17.27
C MET A 1 30.42 70.41 -16.83
N SER A 2 31.71 70.19 -16.61
CA SER A 2 32.52 70.72 -15.48
C SER A 2 32.25 69.89 -14.22
N ASP A 3 33.26 69.38 -13.50
CA ASP A 3 34.71 69.47 -13.72
C ASP A 3 35.46 68.28 -13.10
N ALA A 4 36.76 68.15 -13.42
CA ALA A 4 37.70 67.24 -12.73
C ALA A 4 38.12 67.82 -11.35
N PRO A 5 39.02 67.21 -10.54
CA PRO A 5 40.48 67.06 -10.84
C PRO A 5 41.05 65.63 -10.52
N ASP A 6 42.00 65.07 -11.29
CA ASP A 6 43.48 65.16 -11.17
C ASP A 6 44.12 64.35 -10.00
N THR A 7 45.33 63.75 -10.07
CA THR A 7 46.37 63.61 -11.12
C THR A 7 47.38 62.48 -10.81
N GLN A 8 48.17 62.06 -11.83
CA GLN A 8 49.60 61.61 -11.76
C GLN A 8 49.95 60.27 -11.06
N ALA A 9 50.99 59.51 -11.45
CA ALA A 9 51.96 59.61 -12.56
C ALA A 9 52.56 58.23 -12.98
N THR A 10 53.21 58.20 -14.15
CA THR A 10 53.91 57.09 -14.85
C THR A 10 55.45 57.20 -14.77
N PRO A 11 56.25 56.35 -15.45
CA PRO A 11 56.26 54.87 -15.53
C PRO A 11 57.61 54.38 -14.91
N PRO A 12 58.74 54.03 -15.61
CA PRO A 12 59.06 53.34 -16.89
C PRO A 12 59.38 51.82 -16.63
N THR A 13 60.01 50.95 -17.46
CA THR A 13 60.71 51.05 -18.76
C THR A 13 60.72 49.68 -19.50
N GLY A 14 60.75 49.65 -20.84
CA GLY A 14 61.35 48.58 -21.66
C GLY A 14 60.49 47.33 -21.99
N GLY A 15 60.33 46.93 -23.26
CA GLY A 15 60.79 47.59 -24.49
C GLY A 15 60.47 46.82 -25.79
N SER A 16 60.41 47.56 -26.90
CA SER A 16 60.57 47.14 -28.30
C SER A 16 59.52 46.22 -28.94
N ALA A 17 58.81 46.77 -29.93
CA ALA A 17 57.93 46.04 -30.85
C ALA A 17 58.25 46.38 -32.32
N SER A 18 58.16 45.37 -33.21
CA SER A 18 57.93 45.49 -34.67
C SER A 18 59.07 46.15 -35.50
N PRO A 19 59.05 46.17 -36.86
CA PRO A 19 57.99 45.83 -37.85
C PRO A 19 58.52 44.95 -39.04
N PRO A 20 58.03 45.04 -40.30
CA PRO A 20 56.69 44.70 -40.83
C PRO A 20 56.71 43.69 -42.03
N ASP A 21 55.54 43.53 -42.66
CA ASP A 21 55.28 43.16 -44.07
C ASP A 21 55.41 41.71 -44.58
N SER A 22 54.45 41.37 -45.45
CA SER A 22 54.39 40.17 -46.29
C SER A 22 54.28 40.58 -47.76
N PRO A 23 54.91 39.85 -48.69
CA PRO A 23 54.13 39.31 -49.80
C PRO A 23 54.53 37.88 -50.25
N PRO A 24 53.64 37.14 -50.94
CA PRO A 24 53.88 35.75 -51.40
C PRO A 24 54.62 35.72 -52.75
N PRO A 25 55.32 34.61 -53.10
CA PRO A 25 54.71 33.70 -54.09
C PRO A 25 55.16 32.20 -54.11
N ARG A 26 54.27 31.36 -54.69
CA ARG A 26 54.51 30.20 -55.57
C ARG A 26 55.20 28.92 -55.08
N ASN A 27 54.48 27.83 -55.33
CA ASN A 27 54.91 26.43 -55.38
C ASN A 27 56.23 26.19 -56.15
N THR A 28 57.12 25.39 -55.54
CA THR A 28 58.00 24.43 -56.25
C THR A 28 58.08 23.12 -55.44
N PRO A 29 58.14 21.94 -56.08
CA PRO A 29 58.08 20.66 -55.39
C PRO A 29 59.44 20.24 -54.80
N VAL A 30 59.44 19.74 -53.57
CA VAL A 30 60.63 19.13 -52.94
C VAL A 30 60.52 17.61 -53.06
N ALA A 31 61.58 16.97 -53.55
CA ALA A 31 61.71 15.52 -53.71
C ALA A 31 61.72 14.79 -52.34
N PRO A 32 61.35 13.49 -52.27
CA PRO A 32 60.95 12.88 -51.01
C PRO A 32 62.09 12.63 -50.02
N ALA A 33 61.82 12.92 -48.74
CA ALA A 33 62.65 12.51 -47.61
C ALA A 33 62.57 10.98 -47.40
N PRO A 34 63.63 10.33 -46.84
CA PRO A 34 63.67 8.88 -46.69
C PRO A 34 62.59 8.37 -45.72
N ALA A 35 62.00 7.22 -46.07
CA ALA A 35 60.92 6.61 -45.30
C ALA A 35 61.34 6.30 -43.85
N ARG A 36 60.69 6.94 -42.88
CA ARG A 36 60.78 6.54 -41.47
C ARG A 36 60.22 5.13 -41.34
N ARG A 37 61.08 4.19 -40.91
CA ARG A 37 60.64 2.87 -40.47
C ARG A 37 59.79 3.05 -39.22
N PHE A 38 58.50 2.72 -39.31
CA PHE A 38 57.62 2.73 -38.15
C PHE A 38 58.02 1.58 -37.21
N ASP A 39 58.35 1.92 -35.98
CA ASP A 39 58.66 0.94 -34.94
C ASP A 39 57.35 0.32 -34.44
N PRO A 40 57.15 -1.02 -34.56
CA PRO A 40 55.89 -1.67 -34.17
C PRO A 40 55.57 -1.50 -32.68
N ALA A 41 56.56 -1.23 -31.81
CA ALA A 41 56.33 -0.94 -30.40
C ALA A 41 55.53 0.36 -30.19
N VAL A 42 55.78 1.39 -31.00
CA VAL A 42 55.08 2.69 -30.90
C VAL A 42 53.63 2.57 -31.39
N LEU A 43 53.39 1.74 -32.41
CA LEU A 43 52.03 1.45 -32.87
C LEU A 43 51.20 0.73 -31.80
N MET A 44 51.79 -0.26 -31.11
CA MET A 44 51.15 -0.94 -29.98
C MET A 44 50.85 -0.01 -28.80
N LEU A 45 51.76 0.91 -28.46
CA LEU A 45 51.50 1.92 -27.44
C LEU A 45 50.36 2.88 -27.82
N GLY A 46 50.30 3.29 -29.09
CA GLY A 46 49.22 4.14 -29.62
C GLY A 46 47.86 3.45 -29.59
N ILE A 47 47.80 2.17 -29.99
CA ILE A 47 46.57 1.36 -29.92
C ILE A 47 46.15 1.13 -28.46
N GLY A 48 47.10 0.80 -27.57
CA GLY A 48 46.84 0.65 -26.14
C GLY A 48 46.29 1.92 -25.49
N GLY A 49 46.85 3.09 -25.82
CA GLY A 49 46.35 4.39 -25.37
C GLY A 49 44.95 4.72 -25.90
N LEU A 50 44.65 4.39 -27.16
CA LEU A 50 43.34 4.59 -27.76
C LEU A 50 42.27 3.67 -27.13
N VAL A 51 42.62 2.41 -26.85
CA VAL A 51 41.74 1.46 -26.13
C VAL A 51 41.51 1.91 -24.69
N LEU A 52 42.53 2.44 -24.01
CA LEU A 52 42.38 3.01 -22.66
C LEU A 52 41.47 4.24 -22.65
N LEU A 53 41.59 5.14 -23.63
CA LEU A 53 40.69 6.29 -23.77
C LEU A 53 39.25 5.88 -24.09
N LEU A 54 39.06 4.88 -24.96
CA LEU A 54 37.74 4.31 -25.24
C LEU A 54 37.15 3.60 -24.02
N ALA A 55 37.96 2.86 -23.25
CA ALA A 55 37.53 2.21 -22.02
C ALA A 55 37.18 3.23 -20.93
N PHE A 56 37.94 4.31 -20.80
CA PHE A 56 37.67 5.39 -19.84
C PHE A 56 36.41 6.19 -20.23
N TRP A 57 36.24 6.49 -21.52
CA TRP A 57 35.04 7.13 -22.05
C TRP A 57 33.81 6.22 -21.86
N TRP A 58 33.93 4.92 -22.16
CA TRP A 58 32.86 3.95 -21.92
C TRP A 58 32.54 3.81 -20.43
N LEU A 59 33.53 3.75 -19.53
CA LEU A 59 33.28 3.71 -18.09
C LEU A 59 32.60 4.99 -17.57
N PHE A 60 32.92 6.15 -18.15
CA PHE A 60 32.33 7.44 -17.76
C PHE A 60 30.92 7.68 -18.35
N TRP A 61 30.56 7.00 -19.45
CA TRP A 61 29.32 7.25 -20.20
C TRP A 61 28.32 6.07 -20.23
N ALA A 62 28.80 4.83 -20.07
CA ALA A 62 27.99 3.60 -20.09
C ALA A 62 27.74 2.99 -18.70
N VAL A 63 28.37 3.52 -17.64
CA VAL A 63 27.96 3.22 -16.24
C VAL A 63 26.93 4.28 -15.80
N PRO A 64 25.62 3.96 -15.73
CA PRO A 64 24.67 4.85 -15.09
C PRO A 64 25.06 5.00 -13.61
N ARG A 65 25.18 6.26 -13.14
CA ARG A 65 25.60 6.59 -11.78
C ARG A 65 24.71 5.92 -10.73
N ALA A 66 25.29 5.69 -9.54
CA ALA A 66 24.75 4.85 -8.48
C ALA A 66 23.49 5.37 -7.75
N ASP A 67 22.74 6.30 -8.37
CA ASP A 67 21.56 6.93 -7.78
C ASP A 67 20.41 5.93 -7.57
N ARG A 68 20.26 4.93 -8.47
CA ARG A 68 19.17 3.93 -8.40
C ARG A 68 19.30 2.88 -7.30
N ILE A 69 20.51 2.58 -6.81
CA ILE A 69 20.68 1.65 -5.68
C ILE A 69 20.34 2.38 -4.38
N ALA A 70 20.81 3.62 -4.23
CA ALA A 70 20.43 4.51 -3.14
C ALA A 70 18.91 4.75 -3.11
N GLU A 71 18.24 4.98 -4.26
CA GLU A 71 16.77 5.05 -4.33
C GLU A 71 16.08 3.76 -3.85
N THR A 72 16.56 2.58 -4.23
CA THR A 72 15.93 1.33 -3.79
C THR A 72 16.11 1.05 -2.29
N ASP A 73 17.27 1.39 -1.72
CA ASP A 73 17.52 1.17 -0.29
C ASP A 73 16.90 2.29 0.56
N THR A 74 16.87 3.55 0.10
CA THR A 74 16.08 4.61 0.75
C THR A 74 14.58 4.37 0.66
N ALA A 75 14.05 3.84 -0.44
CA ALA A 75 12.64 3.44 -0.52
C ALA A 75 12.30 2.23 0.36
N ARG A 76 13.26 1.33 0.61
CA ARG A 76 13.12 0.23 1.59
C ARG A 76 13.19 0.74 3.02
N LEU A 77 14.16 1.62 3.33
CA LEU A 77 14.29 2.30 4.62
C LEU A 77 13.02 3.11 4.94
N ALA A 78 12.57 4.00 4.04
CA ALA A 78 11.34 4.77 4.21
C ALA A 78 10.09 3.89 4.37
N ARG A 79 10.04 2.69 3.76
CA ARG A 79 8.95 1.72 3.96
C ARG A 79 9.03 0.99 5.30
N VAL A 80 10.24 0.72 5.80
CA VAL A 80 10.47 0.18 7.14
C VAL A 80 10.15 1.25 8.19
N GLU A 81 10.55 2.49 7.96
CA GLU A 81 10.29 3.66 8.80
C GLU A 81 8.79 4.01 8.83
N GLN A 82 8.07 3.94 7.70
CA GLN A 82 6.60 3.98 7.68
C GLN A 82 5.95 2.83 8.43
N ARG A 83 6.53 1.62 8.40
CA ARG A 83 6.03 0.49 9.21
C ARG A 83 6.28 0.69 10.70
N ILE A 84 7.42 1.27 11.08
CA ILE A 84 7.74 1.62 12.46
C ILE A 84 6.81 2.73 12.95
N ALA A 85 6.65 3.82 12.20
CA ALA A 85 5.65 4.86 12.50
C ALA A 85 4.21 4.31 12.54
N GLY A 86 3.88 3.32 11.71
CA GLY A 86 2.61 2.58 11.77
C GLY A 86 2.43 1.73 13.04
N LEU A 87 3.52 1.14 13.54
CA LEU A 87 3.53 0.39 14.80
C LEU A 87 3.54 1.32 16.03
N ASP A 88 4.20 2.48 15.94
CA ASP A 88 4.20 3.49 16.99
C ASP A 88 2.84 4.18 17.09
N THR A 89 2.19 4.50 15.96
CA THR A 89 0.79 4.98 15.98
C THR A 89 -0.20 3.91 16.45
N MET A 90 0.03 2.61 16.19
CA MET A 90 -0.73 1.54 16.84
C MET A 90 -0.46 1.46 18.35
N ARG A 91 0.79 1.65 18.80
CA ARG A 91 1.14 1.73 20.22
C ARG A 91 0.51 2.94 20.90
N GLU A 92 0.47 4.10 20.26
CA GLU A 92 -0.23 5.29 20.73
C GLU A 92 -1.75 5.06 20.80
N GLN A 93 -2.34 4.38 19.81
CA GLN A 93 -3.76 4.02 19.86
C GLN A 93 -4.07 3.04 21.00
N ILE A 94 -3.21 2.04 21.24
CA ILE A 94 -3.31 1.14 22.39
C ILE A 94 -3.14 1.93 23.70
N ALA A 95 -2.12 2.78 23.82
CA ALA A 95 -1.89 3.62 24.99
C ALA A 95 -3.06 4.59 25.24
N ALA A 96 -3.66 5.14 24.19
CA ALA A 96 -4.85 5.99 24.28
C ALA A 96 -6.11 5.20 24.69
N LEU A 97 -6.24 3.93 24.29
CA LEU A 97 -7.30 3.05 24.79
C LEU A 97 -7.07 2.67 26.26
N THR A 98 -5.85 2.35 26.67
CA THR A 98 -5.50 2.10 28.07
C THR A 98 -5.70 3.35 28.93
N ALA A 99 -5.34 4.53 28.43
CA ALA A 99 -5.58 5.81 29.08
C ALA A 99 -7.08 6.12 29.18
N LYS A 100 -7.89 5.82 28.14
CA LYS A 100 -9.36 5.92 28.22
C LYS A 100 -9.96 4.93 29.21
N GLN A 101 -9.40 3.73 29.34
CA GLN A 101 -9.85 2.75 30.32
C GLN A 101 -9.47 3.15 31.75
N GLN A 102 -8.29 3.73 31.94
CA GLN A 102 -7.89 4.38 33.20
C GLN A 102 -8.78 5.58 33.51
N GLN A 103 -9.10 6.43 32.53
CA GLN A 103 -10.06 7.54 32.69
C GLN A 103 -11.46 7.03 33.05
N LEU A 104 -11.93 5.93 32.46
CA LEU A 104 -13.20 5.30 32.84
C LEU A 104 -13.17 4.79 34.28
N SER A 105 -12.11 4.09 34.71
CA SER A 105 -11.95 3.68 36.12
C SER A 105 -11.79 4.87 37.09
N ALA A 106 -11.21 5.98 36.63
CA ALA A 106 -11.09 7.21 37.41
C ALA A 106 -12.43 7.95 37.50
N LEU A 107 -13.24 7.97 36.42
CA LEU A 107 -14.61 8.46 36.44
C LEU A 107 -15.50 7.59 37.32
N GLU A 108 -15.33 6.26 37.28
CA GLU A 108 -16.06 5.32 38.13
C GLU A 108 -15.70 5.51 39.61
N GLY A 109 -14.40 5.66 39.93
CA GLY A 109 -13.94 6.06 41.25
C GLY A 109 -14.44 7.45 41.68
N GLN A 110 -14.52 8.42 40.77
CA GLN A 110 -15.15 9.73 41.04
C GLN A 110 -16.65 9.60 41.28
N VAL A 111 -17.37 8.75 40.53
CA VAL A 111 -18.79 8.46 40.77
C VAL A 111 -19.00 7.80 42.13
N GLN A 112 -18.09 6.91 42.56
CA GLN A 112 -18.11 6.32 43.90
C GLN A 112 -17.72 7.30 45.01
N GLN A 113 -16.91 8.33 44.72
CA GLN A 113 -16.65 9.46 45.64
C GLN A 113 -17.78 10.49 45.67
N VAL A 114 -18.53 10.65 44.58
CA VAL A 114 -19.72 11.51 44.51
C VAL A 114 -20.96 10.80 45.06
N ALA A 115 -21.05 9.48 45.04
CA ALA A 115 -22.14 8.71 45.65
C ALA A 115 -22.45 9.08 47.13
N PRO A 116 -21.46 9.20 48.06
CA PRO A 116 -21.74 9.67 49.42
C PRO A 116 -22.12 11.16 49.46
N LEU A 117 -21.68 11.99 48.51
CA LEU A 117 -22.13 13.39 48.42
C LEU A 117 -23.56 13.48 47.89
N ALA A 118 -23.92 12.71 46.86
CA ALA A 118 -25.28 12.60 46.34
C ALA A 118 -26.24 12.02 47.41
N ASN A 119 -25.81 11.01 48.17
CA ASN A 119 -26.57 10.49 49.31
C ASN A 119 -26.70 11.51 50.45
N ARG A 120 -25.69 12.36 50.69
CA ARG A 120 -25.78 13.46 51.67
C ARG A 120 -26.65 14.62 51.20
N VAL A 121 -26.62 14.98 49.91
CA VAL A 121 -27.53 15.96 49.31
C VAL A 121 -28.95 15.43 49.35
N ARG A 122 -29.16 14.17 48.98
CA ARG A 122 -30.46 13.49 49.10
C ARG A 122 -30.96 13.42 50.54
N ALA A 123 -30.10 13.12 51.51
CA ALA A 123 -30.45 13.16 52.94
C ALA A 123 -30.66 14.57 53.50
N LEU A 124 -30.26 15.62 52.77
CA LEU A 124 -30.55 17.03 53.09
C LEU A 124 -31.81 17.54 52.37
N GLU A 125 -32.14 17.03 51.18
CA GLU A 125 -33.41 17.28 50.48
C GLU A 125 -34.57 16.46 51.07
N GLU A 126 -34.31 15.22 51.49
CA GLU A 126 -35.25 14.36 52.23
C GLU A 126 -35.30 14.71 53.73
N LYS A 127 -34.52 15.70 54.19
CA LYS A 127 -34.65 16.24 55.55
C LYS A 127 -36.02 16.92 55.64
N PRO A 128 -36.96 16.42 56.46
CA PRO A 128 -38.27 17.03 56.57
C PRO A 128 -38.12 18.49 57.04
N ALA A 129 -39.05 19.35 56.59
CA ALA A 129 -39.16 20.72 57.07
C ALA A 129 -39.06 20.73 58.61
N PRO A 130 -38.40 21.75 59.21
CA PRO A 130 -38.16 21.78 60.66
C PRO A 130 -39.49 21.52 61.38
N PRO A 131 -39.52 20.61 62.38
CA PRO A 131 -40.75 20.17 63.01
C PRO A 131 -41.50 21.42 63.48
N ASP A 132 -42.77 21.49 63.10
CA ASP A 132 -43.60 22.67 63.31
C ASP A 132 -43.53 23.06 64.79
N ILE A 133 -42.90 24.20 65.07
CA ILE A 133 -42.67 24.68 66.43
C ILE A 133 -43.92 25.34 67.02
N ARG A 134 -44.94 25.64 66.21
CA ARG A 134 -46.23 26.20 66.66
C ARG A 134 -46.89 25.42 67.81
N PRO A 135 -46.98 24.07 67.82
CA PRO A 135 -47.43 23.32 68.99
C PRO A 135 -46.51 23.44 70.21
N LEU A 136 -45.20 23.61 70.05
CA LEU A 136 -44.27 23.83 71.16
C LEU A 136 -44.38 25.27 71.71
N GLU A 137 -44.53 26.27 70.85
CA GLU A 137 -44.86 27.65 71.21
C GLU A 137 -46.20 27.72 71.94
N GLY A 138 -47.22 26.97 71.47
CA GLY A 138 -48.50 26.83 72.15
C GLY A 138 -48.38 26.16 73.53
N GLN A 139 -47.55 25.13 73.68
CA GLN A 139 -47.28 24.50 74.97
C GLN A 139 -46.48 25.42 75.91
N VAL A 140 -45.49 26.15 75.42
CA VAL A 140 -44.75 27.16 76.18
C VAL A 140 -45.68 28.27 76.63
N THR A 141 -46.54 28.79 75.75
CA THR A 141 -47.53 29.83 76.09
C THR A 141 -48.51 29.33 77.15
N ALA A 142 -49.05 28.11 77.00
CA ALA A 142 -49.94 27.50 77.98
C ALA A 142 -49.23 27.18 79.32
N LEU A 143 -47.93 26.88 79.31
CA LEU A 143 -47.11 26.76 80.50
C LEU A 143 -46.88 28.13 81.16
N THR A 144 -46.59 29.17 80.39
CA THR A 144 -46.45 30.55 80.89
C THR A 144 -47.75 31.07 81.48
N GLU A 145 -48.91 30.81 80.86
CA GLU A 145 -50.22 31.13 81.44
C GLU A 145 -50.50 30.35 82.72
N ARG A 146 -50.13 29.05 82.77
CA ARG A 146 -50.25 28.24 83.99
C ARG A 146 -49.32 28.70 85.11
N VAL A 147 -48.09 29.10 84.79
CA VAL A 147 -47.14 29.69 85.76
C VAL A 147 -47.68 31.04 86.24
N ALA A 148 -48.12 31.93 85.35
CA ALA A 148 -48.73 33.20 85.73
C ALA A 148 -50.04 33.02 86.53
N ALA A 149 -50.80 31.95 86.32
CA ALA A 149 -51.97 31.60 87.14
C ALA A 149 -51.56 31.03 88.51
N ALA A 150 -50.50 30.22 88.57
CA ALA A 150 -49.93 29.72 89.81
C ALA A 150 -49.35 30.88 90.66
N GLU A 151 -48.60 31.78 90.05
CA GLU A 151 -48.08 33.01 90.67
C GLU A 151 -49.21 33.90 91.21
N ARG A 152 -50.28 34.11 90.43
CA ARG A 152 -51.49 34.81 90.92
C ARG A 152 -52.13 34.09 92.11
N SER A 153 -52.16 32.76 92.11
CA SER A 153 -52.69 31.99 93.25
C SER A 153 -51.76 32.07 94.48
N ALA A 154 -50.45 32.13 94.29
CA ALA A 154 -49.44 32.30 95.34
C ALA A 154 -49.46 33.71 95.93
N ALA A 155 -49.63 34.75 95.09
CA ALA A 155 -49.87 36.12 95.53
C ALA A 155 -51.15 36.22 96.37
N GLN A 156 -52.26 35.62 95.91
CA GLN A 156 -53.50 35.56 96.71
C GLN A 156 -53.35 34.75 98.01
N ALA A 157 -52.47 33.75 98.05
CA ALA A 157 -52.15 33.02 99.28
C ALA A 157 -51.29 33.87 100.23
N SER A 158 -50.32 34.62 99.71
CA SER A 158 -49.49 35.57 100.46
C SER A 158 -50.30 36.75 101.01
N ASP A 159 -51.22 37.33 100.22
CA ASP A 159 -52.15 38.36 100.68
C ASP A 159 -53.09 37.86 101.79
N ARG A 160 -53.55 36.60 101.70
CA ARG A 160 -54.32 35.96 102.78
C ARG A 160 -53.47 35.74 104.02
N ALA A 161 -52.24 35.24 103.87
CA ALA A 161 -51.31 35.07 104.97
C ALA A 161 -51.00 36.41 105.65
N ALA A 162 -50.71 37.47 104.89
CA ALA A 162 -50.48 38.82 105.41
C ALA A 162 -51.74 39.44 106.03
N ALA A 163 -52.94 39.15 105.52
CA ALA A 163 -54.20 39.56 106.14
C ALA A 163 -54.47 38.81 107.46
N ASP A 164 -54.12 37.53 107.54
CA ASP A 164 -54.22 36.72 108.75
C ASP A 164 -53.11 37.06 109.77
N GLU A 165 -51.92 37.46 109.32
CA GLU A 165 -50.84 37.99 110.15
C GLU A 165 -51.20 39.39 110.70
N ARG A 166 -51.81 40.27 109.91
CA ARG A 166 -52.41 41.53 110.40
C ARG A 166 -53.53 41.28 111.41
N ARG A 167 -54.32 40.22 111.24
CA ARG A 167 -55.33 39.80 112.23
C ARG A 167 -54.68 39.26 113.50
N LEU A 168 -53.57 38.53 113.41
CA LEU A 168 -52.75 38.08 114.54
C LEU A 168 -52.15 39.27 115.30
N ALA A 169 -51.50 40.21 114.61
CA ALA A 169 -50.97 41.43 115.23
C ALA A 169 -52.07 42.31 115.87
N ALA A 170 -53.29 42.31 115.31
CA ALA A 170 -54.45 42.96 115.90
C ALA A 170 -55.05 42.18 117.11
N LEU A 171 -54.77 40.87 117.22
CA LEU A 171 -55.09 40.06 118.40
C LEU A 171 -54.01 40.18 119.48
N GLU A 172 -52.73 40.33 119.12
CA GLU A 172 -51.62 40.56 120.05
C GLU A 172 -51.67 41.97 120.69
N ASN A 173 -52.06 42.99 119.93
CA ASN A 173 -52.26 44.36 120.46
C ASN A 173 -53.59 44.54 121.23
N ARG A 174 -54.27 43.44 121.61
CA ARG A 174 -55.49 43.48 122.41
C ARG A 174 -55.12 43.66 123.89
N PRO A 175 -55.69 44.65 124.62
CA PRO A 175 -55.37 44.87 126.03
C PRO A 175 -55.72 43.64 126.89
N ALA A 176 -54.99 43.51 128.00
CA ALA A 176 -54.82 42.29 128.79
C ALA A 176 -56.10 41.47 129.05
N PHE A 177 -55.98 40.16 128.88
CA PHE A 177 -57.02 39.17 129.14
C PHE A 177 -57.34 39.11 130.64
N ASP A 178 -58.58 39.45 131.02
CA ASP A 178 -59.11 39.40 132.37
C ASP A 178 -59.64 37.98 132.68
N PRO A 179 -58.94 37.15 133.48
CA PRO A 179 -59.31 35.75 133.70
C PRO A 179 -60.61 35.58 134.51
N ALA A 180 -61.17 36.64 135.10
CA ALA A 180 -62.47 36.61 135.75
C ALA A 180 -63.66 36.72 134.77
N LYS A 181 -63.39 37.06 133.49
CA LYS A 181 -64.38 37.05 132.40
C LYS A 181 -64.08 35.89 131.45
N VAL A 182 -64.19 34.68 132.01
CA VAL A 182 -64.27 33.44 131.23
C VAL A 182 -65.25 33.65 130.08
N ALA A 183 -64.82 33.33 128.86
CA ALA A 183 -65.65 33.47 127.68
C ALA A 183 -67.02 32.80 127.91
N PRO A 184 -68.15 33.46 127.59
CA PRO A 184 -69.44 32.79 127.62
C PRO A 184 -69.34 31.55 126.72
N ARG A 185 -70.00 30.44 127.11
CA ARG A 185 -69.91 29.14 126.40
C ARG A 185 -70.03 29.32 124.88
N ASP A 186 -70.97 30.16 124.46
CA ASP A 186 -71.24 30.62 123.11
C ASP A 186 -69.98 30.96 122.27
N ALA A 187 -68.93 31.55 122.86
CA ALA A 187 -67.71 31.92 122.15
C ALA A 187 -66.72 30.75 121.99
N LEU A 188 -66.70 29.81 122.94
CA LEU A 188 -66.01 28.53 122.79
C LEU A 188 -66.75 27.62 121.81
N ASP A 189 -68.09 27.62 121.86
CA ASP A 189 -68.95 26.89 120.92
C ASP A 189 -68.80 27.45 119.49
N ALA A 190 -68.70 28.78 119.33
CA ALA A 190 -68.40 29.42 118.05
C ALA A 190 -66.98 29.10 117.53
N LEU A 191 -66.00 28.92 118.41
CA LEU A 191 -64.66 28.46 118.05
C LEU A 191 -64.69 26.99 117.61
N ALA A 192 -65.38 26.13 118.36
CA ALA A 192 -65.56 24.71 118.04
C ALA A 192 -66.22 24.53 116.67
N ALA A 193 -67.32 25.23 116.42
CA ALA A 193 -68.01 25.22 115.12
C ALA A 193 -67.17 25.83 113.99
N ARG A 194 -66.17 26.69 114.30
CA ARG A 194 -65.19 27.18 113.31
C ARG A 194 -64.08 26.17 113.04
N THR A 195 -63.61 25.43 114.05
CA THR A 195 -62.63 24.34 113.86
C THR A 195 -63.25 23.18 113.10
N GLU A 196 -64.52 22.85 113.35
CA GLU A 196 -65.28 21.85 112.59
C GLU A 196 -65.40 22.23 111.11
N ARG A 197 -65.87 23.45 110.81
CA ARG A 197 -65.90 24.01 109.44
C ARG A 197 -64.51 24.14 108.78
N LEU A 198 -63.42 24.20 109.56
CA LEU A 198 -62.07 24.15 109.01
C LEU A 198 -61.63 22.70 108.72
N GLY A 199 -62.00 21.74 109.57
CA GLY A 199 -61.85 20.30 109.32
C GLY A 199 -62.55 19.88 108.03
N GLU A 200 -63.85 20.16 107.91
CA GLU A 200 -64.64 19.90 106.69
C GLU A 200 -63.98 20.49 105.43
N ARG A 201 -63.43 21.72 105.53
CA ARG A 201 -62.74 22.38 104.41
C ARG A 201 -61.40 21.73 104.07
N VAL A 202 -60.65 21.26 105.07
CA VAL A 202 -59.38 20.54 104.86
C VAL A 202 -59.65 19.17 104.25
N GLU A 203 -60.66 18.43 104.72
CA GLU A 203 -61.09 17.16 104.14
C GLU A 203 -61.60 17.34 102.70
N ALA A 204 -62.44 18.34 102.44
CA ALA A 204 -62.88 18.67 101.09
C ALA A 204 -61.73 19.11 100.17
N GLN A 205 -60.67 19.75 100.71
CA GLN A 205 -59.47 20.09 99.96
C GLN A 205 -58.60 18.85 99.68
N ALA A 206 -58.42 17.95 100.66
CA ALA A 206 -57.71 16.69 100.50
C ALA A 206 -58.38 15.80 99.44
N ALA A 207 -59.71 15.68 99.47
CA ALA A 207 -60.49 14.95 98.47
C ALA A 207 -60.33 15.56 97.05
N ARG A 208 -60.26 16.89 96.94
CA ARG A 208 -59.98 17.57 95.65
C ARG A 208 -58.57 17.31 95.14
N ILE A 209 -57.57 17.28 96.02
CA ILE A 209 -56.18 16.96 95.66
C ILE A 209 -56.10 15.52 95.15
N GLN A 210 -56.65 14.55 95.89
CA GLN A 210 -56.71 13.14 95.47
C GLN A 210 -57.46 12.95 94.14
N ALA A 211 -58.56 13.66 93.92
CA ALA A 211 -59.29 13.62 92.65
C ALA A 211 -58.46 14.19 91.49
N ALA A 212 -57.72 15.28 91.70
CA ALA A 212 -56.84 15.88 90.70
C ALA A 212 -55.62 14.99 90.40
N GLU A 213 -55.02 14.35 91.40
CA GLU A 213 -53.95 13.36 91.24
C GLU A 213 -54.43 12.15 90.44
N ALA A 214 -55.60 11.60 90.78
CA ALA A 214 -56.21 10.50 90.02
C ALA A 214 -56.52 10.87 88.56
N GLU A 215 -56.92 12.12 88.29
CA GLU A 215 -57.09 12.62 86.93
C GLU A 215 -55.74 12.77 86.20
N GLN A 216 -54.70 13.26 86.86
CA GLN A 216 -53.35 13.35 86.29
C GLN A 216 -52.78 11.98 85.92
N VAL A 217 -52.91 10.98 86.81
CA VAL A 217 -52.48 9.60 86.52
C VAL A 217 -53.21 9.03 85.31
N ARG A 218 -54.54 9.24 85.20
CA ARG A 218 -55.31 8.82 84.01
C ARG A 218 -54.84 9.52 82.74
N ARG A 219 -54.56 10.82 82.79
CA ARG A 219 -54.03 11.59 81.64
C ARG A 219 -52.64 11.11 81.22
N LEU A 220 -51.76 10.76 82.16
CA LEU A 220 -50.45 10.19 81.87
C LEU A 220 -50.57 8.81 81.20
N GLN A 221 -51.44 7.93 81.72
CA GLN A 221 -51.71 6.61 81.12
C GLN A 221 -52.31 6.72 79.70
N GLU A 222 -53.16 7.71 79.44
CA GLU A 222 -53.72 7.95 78.11
C GLU A 222 -52.65 8.46 77.13
N LEU A 223 -51.75 9.34 77.58
CA LEU A 223 -50.61 9.83 76.80
C LEU A 223 -49.61 8.71 76.51
N GLU A 224 -49.29 7.86 77.49
CA GLU A 224 -48.42 6.69 77.33
C GLU A 224 -48.96 5.74 76.26
N LYS A 225 -50.23 5.32 76.36
CA LYS A 225 -50.91 4.53 75.31
C LYS A 225 -50.88 5.20 73.94
N THR A 226 -51.09 6.52 73.88
CA THR A 226 -51.06 7.27 72.62
C THR A 226 -49.66 7.30 72.01
N LEU A 227 -48.61 7.38 72.83
CA LEU A 227 -47.22 7.33 72.38
C LEU A 227 -46.85 5.93 71.90
N ASP A 228 -47.26 4.88 72.61
CA ASP A 228 -47.03 3.48 72.18
C ASP A 228 -47.73 3.17 70.85
N GLN A 229 -48.98 3.59 70.67
CA GLN A 229 -49.70 3.45 69.41
C GLN A 229 -49.01 4.20 68.26
N ARG A 230 -48.54 5.42 68.50
CA ARG A 230 -47.77 6.20 67.51
C ARG A 230 -46.44 5.56 67.18
N ARG A 231 -45.78 4.96 68.17
CA ARG A 231 -44.52 4.23 68.00
C ARG A 231 -44.74 2.98 67.14
N ALA A 232 -45.72 2.15 67.48
CA ALA A 232 -46.06 0.96 66.70
C ALA A 232 -46.40 1.32 65.24
N ALA A 233 -47.25 2.33 65.02
CA ALA A 233 -47.59 2.80 63.68
C ALA A 233 -46.39 3.36 62.91
N ALA A 234 -45.43 4.01 63.59
CA ALA A 234 -44.19 4.49 62.97
C ALA A 234 -43.22 3.35 62.63
N GLU A 235 -43.13 2.33 63.49
CA GLU A 235 -42.33 1.12 63.26
C GLU A 235 -42.90 0.31 62.08
N GLU A 236 -44.22 0.10 62.02
CA GLU A 236 -44.90 -0.51 60.86
C GLU A 236 -44.67 0.29 59.56
N ALA A 237 -44.83 1.62 59.59
CA ALA A 237 -44.60 2.47 58.43
C ALA A 237 -43.12 2.46 57.97
N ALA A 238 -42.17 2.35 58.90
CA ALA A 238 -40.75 2.18 58.58
C ALA A 238 -40.48 0.83 57.91
N THR A 239 -41.04 -0.26 58.44
CA THR A 239 -40.95 -1.60 57.85
C THR A 239 -41.53 -1.64 56.43
N GLN A 240 -42.74 -1.08 56.23
CA GLN A 240 -43.35 -0.99 54.89
C GLN A 240 -42.49 -0.20 53.90
N ARG A 241 -41.85 0.90 54.34
CA ARG A 241 -40.93 1.67 53.49
C ARG A 241 -39.67 0.90 53.15
N LEU A 242 -39.09 0.15 54.10
CA LEU A 242 -37.94 -0.72 53.85
C LEU A 242 -38.29 -1.79 52.80
N THR A 243 -39.40 -2.52 52.97
CA THR A 243 -39.86 -3.51 51.99
C THR A 243 -40.17 -2.87 50.63
N GLN A 244 -40.69 -1.64 50.58
CA GLN A 244 -40.90 -0.93 49.30
C GLN A 244 -39.58 -0.54 48.63
N LEU A 245 -38.56 -0.12 49.39
CA LEU A 245 -37.23 0.20 48.87
C LEU A 245 -36.51 -1.07 48.37
N GLU A 246 -36.56 -2.15 49.13
CA GLU A 246 -36.03 -3.47 48.76
C GLU A 246 -36.66 -3.97 47.45
N ASN A 247 -37.99 -3.94 47.33
CA ASN A 247 -38.68 -4.31 46.09
C ASN A 247 -38.29 -3.41 44.90
N ARG A 248 -38.12 -2.10 45.10
CA ARG A 248 -37.64 -1.18 44.05
C ARG A 248 -36.20 -1.50 43.63
N GLN A 249 -35.32 -1.80 44.59
CA GLN A 249 -33.93 -2.18 44.30
C GLN A 249 -33.87 -3.51 43.55
N GLN A 250 -34.63 -4.52 43.97
CA GLN A 250 -34.70 -5.82 43.29
C GLN A 250 -35.20 -5.68 41.84
N GLN A 251 -36.21 -4.83 41.60
CA GLN A 251 -36.68 -4.50 40.25
C GLN A 251 -35.63 -3.75 39.41
N GLN A 252 -34.86 -2.84 40.02
CA GLN A 252 -33.78 -2.13 39.33
C GLN A 252 -32.63 -3.07 38.96
N ILE A 253 -32.25 -3.99 39.85
CA ILE A 253 -31.21 -5.01 39.60
C ILE A 253 -31.64 -5.93 38.46
N ALA A 254 -32.83 -6.55 38.54
CA ALA A 254 -33.35 -7.41 37.46
C ALA A 254 -33.49 -6.66 36.12
N GLY A 255 -33.84 -5.36 36.16
CA GLY A 255 -33.91 -4.50 34.99
C GLY A 255 -32.55 -4.06 34.44
N LEU A 256 -31.47 -4.12 35.23
CA LEU A 256 -30.09 -3.93 34.78
C LEU A 256 -29.53 -5.22 34.20
N ASP A 257 -29.74 -6.37 34.86
CA ASP A 257 -29.31 -7.69 34.39
C ASP A 257 -29.90 -7.98 33.00
N SER A 258 -31.22 -7.80 32.83
CA SER A 258 -31.87 -7.97 31.52
C SER A 258 -31.31 -7.05 30.43
N LYS A 259 -30.86 -5.82 30.77
CA LYS A 259 -30.21 -4.91 29.83
C LYS A 259 -28.77 -5.32 29.53
N LEU A 260 -28.06 -5.94 30.48
CA LEU A 260 -26.74 -6.49 30.27
C LEU A 260 -26.81 -7.72 29.36
N ASP A 261 -27.73 -8.66 29.61
CA ASP A 261 -27.97 -9.84 28.76
C ASP A 261 -28.31 -9.45 27.32
N GLN A 262 -29.19 -8.46 27.13
CA GLN A 262 -29.51 -7.91 25.81
C GLN A 262 -28.29 -7.28 25.12
N ARG A 263 -27.43 -6.57 25.87
CA ARG A 263 -26.21 -5.97 25.33
C ARG A 263 -25.15 -7.00 24.98
N VAL A 264 -24.95 -8.03 25.80
CA VAL A 264 -24.04 -9.15 25.52
C VAL A 264 -24.52 -9.87 24.26
N THR A 265 -25.79 -10.30 24.23
CA THR A 265 -26.39 -10.96 23.05
C THR A 265 -26.25 -10.13 21.77
N ALA A 266 -26.47 -8.81 21.85
CA ALA A 266 -26.31 -7.91 20.69
C ALA A 266 -24.83 -7.68 20.28
N LEU A 267 -23.89 -7.78 21.22
CA LEU A 267 -22.46 -7.73 20.93
C LEU A 267 -21.99 -9.04 20.27
N ASP A 268 -22.43 -10.20 20.79
CA ASP A 268 -22.11 -11.51 20.22
C ASP A 268 -22.62 -11.63 18.78
N GLN A 269 -23.90 -11.31 18.53
CA GLN A 269 -24.45 -11.26 17.17
C GLN A 269 -23.66 -10.33 16.23
N LYS A 270 -23.15 -9.20 16.75
CA LYS A 270 -22.34 -8.25 15.98
C LYS A 270 -20.91 -8.75 15.75
N LEU A 271 -20.36 -9.56 16.65
CA LEU A 271 -19.08 -10.25 16.47
C LEU A 271 -19.22 -11.37 15.43
N ASP A 272 -20.26 -12.20 15.52
CA ASP A 272 -20.56 -13.25 14.53
C ASP A 272 -20.73 -12.67 13.12
N GLN A 273 -21.51 -11.60 12.97
CA GLN A 273 -21.65 -10.89 11.68
C GLN A 273 -20.31 -10.37 11.14
N ARG A 274 -19.42 -9.88 12.01
CA ARG A 274 -18.08 -9.41 11.62
C ARG A 274 -17.16 -10.56 11.25
N LEU A 275 -17.21 -11.69 11.97
CA LEU A 275 -16.43 -12.89 11.66
C LEU A 275 -16.88 -13.50 10.33
N ALA A 276 -18.19 -13.60 10.08
CA ALA A 276 -18.73 -14.06 8.80
C ALA A 276 -18.32 -13.14 7.63
N ALA A 277 -18.39 -11.81 7.81
CA ALA A 277 -17.95 -10.85 6.79
C ALA A 277 -16.44 -10.91 6.51
N LEU A 278 -15.61 -11.11 7.55
CA LEU A 278 -14.18 -11.32 7.41
C LEU A 278 -13.88 -12.64 6.68
N GLY A 279 -14.56 -13.74 7.02
CA GLY A 279 -14.46 -15.03 6.32
C GLY A 279 -14.75 -14.87 4.82
N SER A 280 -15.92 -14.33 4.48
CA SER A 280 -16.28 -14.06 3.08
C SER A 280 -15.28 -13.16 2.35
N THR A 281 -14.70 -12.16 3.03
CA THR A 281 -13.66 -11.30 2.44
C THR A 281 -12.35 -12.05 2.20
N LEU A 282 -11.99 -13.00 3.06
CA LEU A 282 -10.81 -13.86 2.88
C LEU A 282 -11.03 -14.84 1.73
N ASP A 283 -12.19 -15.49 1.65
CA ASP A 283 -12.54 -16.42 0.57
C ASP A 283 -12.50 -15.73 -0.80
N GLN A 284 -13.07 -14.53 -0.91
CA GLN A 284 -12.99 -13.71 -2.13
C GLN A 284 -11.55 -13.34 -2.51
N ARG A 285 -10.69 -13.05 -1.53
CA ARG A 285 -9.27 -12.75 -1.77
C ARG A 285 -8.47 -13.97 -2.17
N LEU A 286 -8.76 -15.14 -1.60
CA LEU A 286 -8.14 -16.41 -1.99
C LEU A 286 -8.51 -16.75 -3.44
N ALA A 287 -9.81 -16.76 -3.78
CA ALA A 287 -10.26 -17.01 -5.15
C ALA A 287 -9.66 -16.02 -6.18
N ALA A 288 -9.51 -14.74 -5.82
CA ALA A 288 -8.87 -13.74 -6.68
C ALA A 288 -7.35 -13.93 -6.81
N LEU A 289 -6.67 -14.50 -5.80
CA LEU A 289 -5.26 -14.89 -5.88
C LEU A 289 -5.07 -16.14 -6.73
N ASP A 290 -5.93 -17.15 -6.57
CA ASP A 290 -5.88 -18.39 -7.35
C ASP A 290 -6.08 -18.10 -8.85
N GLN A 291 -7.13 -17.35 -9.22
CA GLN A 291 -7.33 -16.90 -10.61
C GLN A 291 -6.13 -16.12 -11.17
N LYS A 292 -5.46 -15.32 -10.33
CA LYS A 292 -4.26 -14.57 -10.73
C LYS A 292 -3.04 -15.48 -10.89
N LEU A 293 -2.93 -16.56 -10.12
CA LEU A 293 -1.89 -17.58 -10.28
C LEU A 293 -2.12 -18.41 -11.55
N GLU A 294 -3.36 -18.84 -11.82
CA GLU A 294 -3.73 -19.51 -13.08
C GLU A 294 -3.39 -18.65 -14.30
N GLN A 295 -3.77 -17.36 -14.31
CA GLN A 295 -3.42 -16.43 -15.38
C GLN A 295 -1.90 -16.25 -15.54
N ARG A 296 -1.14 -16.25 -14.43
CA ARG A 296 0.33 -16.15 -14.47
C ARG A 296 0.97 -17.44 -15.01
N LEU A 297 0.45 -18.61 -14.65
CA LEU A 297 0.90 -19.89 -15.15
C LEU A 297 0.67 -19.98 -16.67
N ALA A 298 -0.55 -19.72 -17.14
CA ALA A 298 -0.88 -19.70 -18.56
C ALA A 298 -0.02 -18.68 -19.36
N ALA A 299 0.28 -17.51 -18.78
CA ALA A 299 1.16 -16.53 -19.41
C ALA A 299 2.62 -17.01 -19.50
N VAL A 300 3.11 -17.76 -18.49
CA VAL A 300 4.45 -18.37 -18.50
C VAL A 300 4.52 -19.52 -19.52
N GLU A 301 3.52 -20.39 -19.58
CA GLU A 301 3.43 -21.46 -20.58
C GLU A 301 3.43 -20.90 -22.00
N GLN A 302 2.63 -19.86 -22.27
CA GLN A 302 2.64 -19.17 -23.57
C GLN A 302 3.98 -18.50 -23.88
N ALA A 303 4.69 -17.97 -22.88
CA ALA A 303 6.03 -17.40 -23.07
C ALA A 303 7.05 -18.50 -23.42
N GLN A 304 7.00 -19.65 -22.74
CA GLN A 304 7.86 -20.81 -23.01
C GLN A 304 7.61 -21.39 -24.40
N GLN A 305 6.35 -21.54 -24.83
CA GLN A 305 5.99 -21.96 -26.19
C GLN A 305 6.48 -20.98 -27.27
N LYS A 306 6.44 -19.67 -26.99
CA LYS A 306 7.00 -18.66 -27.91
C LYS A 306 8.52 -18.72 -27.97
N LEU A 307 9.20 -19.00 -26.85
CA LEU A 307 10.65 -19.16 -26.81
C LEU A 307 11.10 -20.37 -27.64
N SER A 308 10.52 -21.55 -27.40
CA SER A 308 10.86 -22.76 -28.15
C SER A 308 10.54 -22.66 -29.65
N ALA A 309 9.46 -21.95 -30.01
CA ALA A 309 9.15 -21.64 -31.40
C ALA A 309 10.18 -20.68 -32.05
N LEU A 310 10.76 -19.73 -31.29
CA LEU A 310 11.84 -18.87 -31.77
C LEU A 310 13.16 -19.63 -31.90
N GLU A 311 13.50 -20.48 -30.92
CA GLU A 311 14.67 -21.35 -30.94
C GLU A 311 14.62 -22.35 -32.12
N GLY A 312 13.47 -22.95 -32.39
CA GLY A 312 13.25 -23.79 -33.57
C GLY A 312 13.45 -23.03 -34.89
N ARG A 313 13.00 -21.77 -34.97
CA ARG A 313 13.21 -20.91 -36.15
C ARG A 313 14.68 -20.53 -36.34
N THR A 314 15.40 -20.15 -35.28
CA THR A 314 16.83 -19.79 -35.38
C THR A 314 17.69 -21.00 -35.71
N ALA A 315 17.42 -22.16 -35.11
CA ALA A 315 18.08 -23.43 -35.45
C ALA A 315 17.86 -23.82 -36.93
N ARG A 316 16.63 -23.65 -37.44
CA ARG A 316 16.29 -23.91 -38.85
C ARG A 316 17.02 -22.97 -39.81
N LEU A 317 17.08 -21.66 -39.51
CA LEU A 317 17.84 -20.69 -40.30
C LEU A 317 19.34 -21.02 -40.32
N ALA A 318 19.93 -21.36 -39.16
CA ALA A 318 21.33 -21.76 -39.07
C ALA A 318 21.63 -23.05 -39.87
N ALA A 319 20.70 -24.01 -39.91
CA ALA A 319 20.84 -25.21 -40.74
C ALA A 319 20.80 -24.88 -42.25
N ILE A 320 19.93 -23.97 -42.67
CA ILE A 320 19.83 -23.49 -44.06
C ILE A 320 21.11 -22.77 -44.49
N ASP A 321 21.64 -21.86 -43.65
CA ASP A 321 22.86 -21.12 -43.96
C ASP A 321 24.10 -22.02 -43.96
N GLY A 322 24.14 -23.02 -43.08
CA GLY A 322 25.15 -24.09 -43.12
C GLY A 322 25.12 -24.88 -44.45
N LEU A 323 23.94 -25.21 -44.97
CA LEU A 323 23.80 -25.86 -46.29
C LEU A 323 24.20 -24.96 -47.45
N ARG A 324 23.86 -23.66 -47.40
CA ARG A 324 24.31 -22.68 -48.41
C ARG A 324 25.84 -22.58 -48.44
N ALA A 325 26.48 -22.52 -47.27
CA ALA A 325 27.93 -22.49 -47.16
C ALA A 325 28.58 -23.79 -47.70
N ALA A 326 28.06 -24.96 -47.33
CA ALA A 326 28.57 -26.24 -47.82
C ALA A 326 28.42 -26.39 -49.35
N LEU A 327 27.28 -25.97 -49.92
CA LEU A 327 27.04 -25.97 -51.36
C LEU A 327 27.98 -25.01 -52.10
N ALA A 328 28.23 -23.83 -51.55
CA ALA A 328 29.17 -22.85 -52.13
C ALA A 328 30.63 -23.35 -52.06
N ALA A 329 31.00 -24.04 -50.99
CA ALA A 329 32.34 -24.61 -50.77
C ALA A 329 32.60 -25.92 -51.54
N GLY A 330 31.61 -26.49 -52.24
CA GLY A 330 31.75 -27.77 -52.93
C GLY A 330 31.82 -28.98 -52.00
N GLN A 331 31.36 -28.85 -50.75
CA GLN A 331 31.41 -29.93 -49.76
C GLN A 331 30.19 -30.86 -49.89
N PRO A 332 30.35 -32.17 -49.60
CA PRO A 332 29.24 -33.10 -49.56
C PRO A 332 28.24 -32.70 -48.47
N LEU A 333 26.95 -32.67 -48.82
CA LEU A 333 25.90 -32.11 -47.97
C LEU A 333 25.40 -33.08 -46.88
N GLY A 334 25.83 -34.35 -46.89
CA GLY A 334 25.36 -35.41 -45.99
C GLY A 334 25.19 -35.00 -44.51
N PRO A 335 26.24 -34.51 -43.81
CA PRO A 335 26.13 -34.15 -42.39
C PRO A 335 25.26 -32.92 -42.12
N ALA A 336 24.96 -32.10 -43.13
CA ALA A 336 24.06 -30.95 -43.03
C ALA A 336 22.61 -31.32 -43.38
N LEU A 337 22.40 -32.23 -44.34
CA LEU A 337 21.08 -32.77 -44.69
C LEU A 337 20.49 -33.66 -43.60
N ALA A 338 21.33 -34.34 -42.82
CA ALA A 338 20.90 -35.14 -41.66
C ALA A 338 20.18 -34.32 -40.56
N ARG A 339 20.19 -32.98 -40.64
CA ARG A 339 19.53 -32.07 -39.70
C ARG A 339 18.18 -31.54 -40.20
N ILE A 340 17.70 -32.02 -41.35
CA ILE A 340 16.47 -31.58 -41.99
C ILE A 340 15.51 -32.76 -42.12
N GLU A 341 14.29 -32.58 -41.63
CA GLU A 341 13.18 -33.50 -41.92
C GLU A 341 12.78 -33.35 -43.40
N ASN A 342 12.84 -34.46 -44.15
CA ASN A 342 12.56 -34.55 -45.59
C ASN A 342 13.41 -33.62 -46.49
N PRO A 343 14.71 -33.95 -46.71
CA PRO A 343 15.56 -33.20 -47.63
C PRO A 343 15.07 -33.30 -49.10
N PRO A 344 14.98 -32.18 -49.85
CA PRO A 344 14.65 -32.20 -51.28
C PRO A 344 15.62 -33.07 -52.09
N GLN A 345 15.11 -33.86 -53.05
CA GLN A 345 15.95 -34.76 -53.89
C GLN A 345 17.12 -34.04 -54.59
N ALA A 346 16.90 -32.79 -55.01
CA ALA A 346 17.91 -31.95 -55.66
C ALA A 346 19.13 -31.62 -54.77
N LEU A 347 18.99 -31.74 -53.45
CA LEU A 347 20.07 -31.67 -52.47
C LEU A 347 20.53 -33.07 -52.05
N ALA A 348 19.61 -34.03 -51.89
CA ALA A 348 19.92 -35.40 -51.47
C ALA A 348 20.95 -36.11 -52.38
N ARG A 349 20.94 -35.86 -53.70
CA ARG A 349 21.99 -36.38 -54.63
C ARG A 349 23.42 -35.95 -54.27
N PHE A 350 23.57 -34.81 -53.57
CA PHE A 350 24.86 -34.27 -53.12
C PHE A 350 25.16 -34.66 -51.67
N ALA A 351 24.43 -35.62 -51.08
CA ALA A 351 24.73 -36.13 -49.74
C ALA A 351 26.14 -36.75 -49.67
N ASN A 352 26.49 -37.57 -50.68
CA ASN A 352 27.75 -38.32 -50.75
C ASN A 352 28.68 -37.87 -51.88
N ALA A 353 28.19 -37.06 -52.83
CA ALA A 353 28.97 -36.54 -53.96
C ALA A 353 29.22 -35.04 -53.80
N ALA A 354 30.44 -34.59 -54.08
CA ALA A 354 30.78 -33.17 -54.06
C ALA A 354 29.99 -32.42 -55.14
N PRO A 355 29.21 -31.37 -54.81
CA PRO A 355 28.48 -30.60 -55.80
C PRO A 355 29.44 -29.78 -56.68
N PRO A 356 29.17 -29.63 -57.99
CA PRO A 356 29.94 -28.73 -58.85
C PRO A 356 29.78 -27.30 -58.33
N THR A 357 30.89 -26.61 -58.09
CA THR A 357 30.89 -25.21 -57.67
C THR A 357 30.77 -24.28 -58.88
N GLU A 358 30.36 -23.05 -58.66
CA GLU A 358 30.33 -22.05 -59.73
C GLU A 358 31.74 -21.75 -60.26
N ALA A 359 32.75 -21.80 -59.39
CA ALA A 359 34.16 -21.70 -59.80
C ALA A 359 34.58 -22.86 -60.71
N SER A 360 34.22 -24.12 -60.37
CA SER A 360 34.53 -25.27 -61.23
C SER A 360 33.77 -25.24 -62.55
N LEU A 361 32.52 -24.75 -62.56
CA LEU A 361 31.74 -24.55 -63.79
C LEU A 361 32.32 -23.45 -64.69
N ARG A 362 32.82 -22.34 -64.12
CA ARG A 362 33.55 -21.30 -64.87
C ARG A 362 34.85 -21.82 -65.46
N LEU A 363 35.62 -22.59 -64.69
CA LEU A 363 36.87 -23.21 -65.15
C LEU A 363 36.66 -24.22 -66.29
N SER A 364 35.63 -25.08 -66.20
CA SER A 364 35.33 -26.07 -67.25
C SER A 364 34.54 -25.53 -68.44
N PHE A 365 34.05 -24.29 -68.37
CA PHE A 365 33.27 -23.67 -69.45
C PHE A 365 34.09 -23.48 -70.73
N GLU A 366 35.36 -23.05 -70.64
CA GLU A 366 36.20 -22.85 -71.82
C GLU A 366 36.46 -24.15 -72.59
N ASP A 367 36.72 -25.24 -71.87
CA ASP A 367 36.91 -26.56 -72.47
C ASP A 367 35.62 -27.07 -73.13
N ALA A 368 34.46 -26.91 -72.46
CA ALA A 368 33.16 -27.23 -73.01
C ALA A 368 32.80 -26.36 -74.23
N ALA A 369 33.08 -25.07 -74.18
CA ALA A 369 32.86 -24.11 -75.28
C ALA A 369 33.79 -24.37 -76.47
N LYS A 370 35.01 -24.86 -76.23
CA LYS A 370 35.93 -25.30 -77.29
C LYS A 370 35.45 -26.59 -77.96
N ALA A 371 34.94 -27.55 -77.18
CA ALA A 371 34.31 -28.76 -77.70
C ALA A 371 33.04 -28.44 -78.52
N ALA A 372 32.21 -27.50 -78.06
CA ALA A 372 31.02 -27.03 -78.76
C ALA A 372 31.33 -26.39 -80.13
N ARG A 373 32.37 -25.54 -80.18
CA ARG A 373 32.86 -24.92 -81.42
C ARG A 373 33.34 -26.00 -82.40
N ALA A 374 34.24 -26.88 -81.97
CA ALA A 374 34.74 -27.97 -82.82
C ALA A 374 33.64 -28.91 -83.35
N ALA A 375 32.61 -29.21 -82.53
CA ALA A 375 31.47 -30.01 -82.95
C ALA A 375 30.53 -29.27 -83.94
N SER A 376 30.42 -27.94 -83.83
CA SER A 376 29.65 -27.12 -84.76
C SER A 376 30.36 -26.99 -86.11
N ASP A 377 31.65 -26.69 -86.09
CA ASP A 377 32.51 -26.62 -87.29
C ASP A 377 32.49 -27.93 -88.08
N ALA A 378 32.64 -29.08 -87.38
CA ALA A 378 32.62 -30.40 -88.01
C ALA A 378 31.26 -30.74 -88.64
N ALA A 379 30.15 -30.29 -88.05
CA ALA A 379 28.81 -30.47 -88.62
C ALA A 379 28.52 -29.54 -89.80
N MET A 380 29.18 -28.38 -89.86
CA MET A 380 29.12 -27.43 -90.98
C MET A 380 29.91 -27.94 -92.22
N GLN A 381 30.81 -28.91 -92.04
CA GLN A 381 31.69 -29.47 -93.09
C GLN A 381 31.47 -30.99 -93.29
N PRO A 382 30.27 -31.45 -93.69
CA PRO A 382 29.96 -32.88 -93.80
C PRO A 382 30.63 -33.62 -94.98
N ASN A 383 31.20 -32.89 -95.94
CA ASN A 383 31.87 -33.47 -97.12
C ASN A 383 33.40 -33.40 -96.98
N GLY A 384 34.03 -34.54 -96.73
CA GLY A 384 35.46 -34.61 -96.45
C GLY A 384 36.36 -34.42 -97.67
N THR A 385 37.05 -33.29 -97.74
CA THR A 385 38.32 -33.11 -98.48
C THR A 385 39.29 -32.28 -97.63
N GLN A 386 40.52 -32.77 -97.41
CA GLN A 386 41.54 -32.09 -96.60
C GLN A 386 42.18 -30.89 -97.34
N GLN A 387 41.41 -29.84 -97.58
CA GLN A 387 41.87 -28.55 -98.11
C GLN A 387 41.12 -27.41 -97.39
N GLY A 388 41.76 -26.48 -96.68
CA GLY A 388 43.17 -26.44 -96.31
C GLY A 388 43.35 -25.66 -95.01
N VAL A 389 44.02 -26.25 -94.01
CA VAL A 389 44.26 -25.61 -92.69
C VAL A 389 45.12 -24.34 -92.83
N VAL A 390 45.82 -24.19 -93.96
CA VAL A 390 46.69 -23.06 -94.30
C VAL A 390 45.92 -21.87 -94.88
N ASP A 391 44.84 -22.09 -95.65
CA ASP A 391 44.01 -21.01 -96.20
C ASP A 391 43.23 -20.27 -95.11
N SER A 392 42.72 -21.00 -94.12
CA SER A 392 42.04 -20.42 -92.95
C SER A 392 42.97 -19.58 -92.05
N ALA A 393 44.29 -19.74 -92.16
CA ALA A 393 45.25 -18.87 -91.47
C ALA A 393 45.48 -17.55 -92.23
N LEU A 394 45.54 -17.57 -93.58
CA LEU A 394 45.65 -16.36 -94.39
C LEU A 394 44.38 -15.51 -94.32
N ALA A 395 43.20 -16.13 -94.32
CA ALA A 395 41.91 -15.42 -94.22
C ALA A 395 41.77 -14.62 -92.90
N ARG A 396 42.45 -15.03 -91.82
CA ARG A 396 42.40 -14.37 -90.50
C ARG A 396 43.22 -13.08 -90.40
N LEU A 397 44.14 -12.83 -91.34
CA LEU A 397 44.99 -11.62 -91.32
C LEU A 397 44.39 -10.43 -92.09
N GLY A 398 43.27 -10.60 -92.79
CA GLY A 398 42.77 -9.64 -93.78
C GLY A 398 41.49 -8.86 -93.46
N GLY A 399 40.86 -9.01 -92.28
CA GLY A 399 39.47 -8.56 -92.09
C GLY A 399 39.06 -8.16 -90.67
N LEU A 400 39.72 -7.17 -90.07
CA LEU A 400 39.43 -6.72 -88.70
C LEU A 400 38.65 -5.39 -88.66
N VAL A 401 37.45 -5.38 -89.23
CA VAL A 401 36.42 -4.33 -89.03
C VAL A 401 35.02 -4.96 -89.05
N THR A 402 34.36 -5.05 -87.89
CA THR A 402 32.94 -5.41 -87.79
C THR A 402 32.09 -4.16 -87.55
N VAL A 403 31.18 -3.84 -88.48
CA VAL A 403 30.19 -2.76 -88.31
C VAL A 403 28.78 -3.35 -88.31
N ARG A 404 28.01 -3.01 -87.27
CA ARG A 404 26.67 -3.51 -86.99
C ARG A 404 25.61 -2.80 -87.86
N ARG A 405 24.77 -3.57 -88.57
CA ARG A 405 23.48 -3.10 -89.12
C ARG A 405 22.48 -4.25 -89.28
N GLY A 406 21.40 -4.23 -88.50
CA GLY A 406 20.30 -5.21 -88.61
C GLY A 406 20.57 -6.57 -87.98
N ASP A 407 19.53 -7.40 -87.89
CA ASP A 407 19.47 -8.62 -87.09
C ASP A 407 20.10 -9.88 -87.74
N GLN A 408 21.02 -9.73 -88.68
CA GLN A 408 21.80 -10.85 -89.23
C GLN A 408 23.29 -10.57 -89.20
N VAL A 409 24.02 -11.45 -88.50
CA VAL A 409 25.49 -11.53 -88.53
C VAL A 409 25.86 -12.39 -89.74
N VAL A 410 26.52 -11.78 -90.73
CA VAL A 410 26.79 -12.41 -92.04
C VAL A 410 28.20 -13.03 -92.13
N TRP A 411 29.05 -12.84 -91.11
CA TRP A 411 30.28 -13.62 -90.94
C TRP A 411 30.65 -13.71 -89.45
N GLY A 412 31.03 -14.91 -89.00
CA GLY A 412 31.09 -15.31 -87.59
C GLY A 412 30.00 -16.33 -87.26
N ASP A 413 30.37 -17.43 -86.61
CA ASP A 413 29.46 -18.54 -86.33
C ASP A 413 28.33 -18.11 -85.38
N ALA A 414 27.09 -18.46 -85.72
CA ALA A 414 25.92 -18.22 -84.89
C ALA A 414 26.03 -18.93 -83.53
N ALA A 415 26.72 -20.07 -83.46
CA ALA A 415 27.02 -20.74 -82.19
C ALA A 415 28.05 -19.94 -81.36
N GLU A 416 29.11 -19.42 -81.97
CA GLU A 416 30.11 -18.58 -81.28
C GLU A 416 29.48 -17.32 -80.67
N ALA A 417 28.55 -16.68 -81.39
CA ALA A 417 27.83 -15.51 -80.90
C ALA A 417 26.92 -15.80 -79.68
N GLU A 418 26.38 -17.01 -79.52
CA GLU A 418 25.61 -17.43 -78.34
C GLU A 418 26.51 -17.99 -77.22
N ILE A 419 27.62 -18.68 -77.55
CA ILE A 419 28.64 -19.11 -76.58
C ILE A 419 29.23 -17.90 -75.84
N GLU A 420 29.56 -16.82 -76.55
CA GLU A 420 30.07 -15.58 -75.94
C GLU A 420 29.01 -14.80 -75.14
N ARG A 421 27.71 -15.10 -75.33
CA ARG A 421 26.64 -14.58 -74.45
C ARG A 421 26.48 -15.46 -73.21
N ALA A 422 26.54 -16.79 -73.37
CA ALA A 422 26.58 -17.73 -72.25
C ALA A 422 27.78 -17.46 -71.33
N ARG A 423 28.97 -17.22 -71.89
CA ARG A 423 30.18 -16.83 -71.16
C ARG A 423 29.94 -15.60 -70.28
N ARG A 424 29.42 -14.51 -70.86
CA ARG A 424 29.17 -13.25 -70.15
C ARG A 424 28.11 -13.40 -69.05
N ALA A 425 27.06 -14.20 -69.29
CA ALA A 425 26.09 -14.54 -68.26
C ALA A 425 26.74 -15.33 -67.11
N LEU A 426 27.62 -16.29 -67.42
CA LEU A 426 28.32 -17.11 -66.43
C LEU A 426 29.33 -16.32 -65.60
N GLU A 427 30.07 -15.40 -66.22
CA GLU A 427 30.98 -14.48 -65.54
C GLU A 427 30.22 -13.54 -64.59
N ALA A 428 29.03 -13.07 -65.00
CA ALA A 428 28.09 -12.31 -64.16
C ALA A 428 27.42 -13.15 -63.05
N GLY A 429 27.59 -14.48 -63.04
CA GLY A 429 26.98 -15.40 -62.07
C GLY A 429 25.54 -15.81 -62.40
N ASP A 430 25.01 -15.38 -63.54
CA ASP A 430 23.68 -15.76 -64.01
C ASP A 430 23.73 -17.11 -64.76
N LEU A 431 23.72 -18.19 -63.98
CA LEU A 431 23.69 -19.55 -64.48
C LEU A 431 22.39 -19.85 -65.25
N GLU A 432 21.29 -19.13 -64.99
CA GLU A 432 20.00 -19.34 -65.64
C GLU A 432 19.99 -18.74 -67.05
N ALA A 433 20.44 -17.50 -67.22
CA ALA A 433 20.69 -16.92 -68.54
C ALA A 433 21.77 -17.69 -69.33
N THR A 434 22.81 -18.18 -68.65
CA THR A 434 23.84 -19.05 -69.28
C THR A 434 23.20 -20.28 -69.94
N MET A 435 22.33 -20.97 -69.21
CA MET A 435 21.58 -22.13 -69.71
C MET A 435 20.63 -21.78 -70.86
N GLN A 436 19.99 -20.61 -70.82
CA GLN A 436 19.13 -20.13 -71.92
C GLN A 436 19.91 -19.85 -73.21
N HIS A 437 21.14 -19.35 -73.12
CA HIS A 437 22.01 -19.14 -74.29
C HIS A 437 22.55 -20.46 -74.87
N ILE A 438 22.98 -21.41 -74.02
CA ILE A 438 23.41 -22.74 -74.47
C ILE A 438 22.25 -23.51 -75.14
N GLY A 439 21.02 -23.32 -74.66
CA GLY A 439 19.82 -23.90 -75.27
C GLY A 439 19.55 -23.47 -76.72
N LYS A 440 20.12 -22.33 -77.17
CA LYS A 440 19.98 -21.80 -78.53
C LYS A 440 21.03 -22.34 -79.51
N LEU A 441 22.03 -23.10 -79.03
CA LEU A 441 23.11 -23.60 -79.87
C LEU A 441 22.64 -24.71 -80.84
N PRO A 442 23.35 -24.91 -81.96
CA PRO A 442 23.15 -26.07 -82.84
C PRO A 442 23.18 -27.40 -82.08
N ALA A 443 22.41 -28.39 -82.53
CA ALA A 443 22.36 -29.72 -81.92
C ALA A 443 23.73 -30.37 -81.61
N PRO A 444 24.74 -30.38 -82.52
CA PRO A 444 26.04 -30.97 -82.22
C PRO A 444 26.82 -30.20 -81.12
N ALA A 445 26.71 -28.87 -81.08
CA ALA A 445 27.29 -28.06 -80.00
C ALA A 445 26.64 -28.36 -78.65
N ARG A 446 25.31 -28.52 -78.62
CA ARG A 446 24.57 -28.85 -77.39
C ARG A 446 24.94 -30.24 -76.85
N GLU A 447 25.09 -31.24 -77.72
CA GLU A 447 25.53 -32.57 -77.28
C GLU A 447 26.97 -32.54 -76.74
N ALA A 448 27.86 -31.74 -77.34
CA ALA A 448 29.23 -31.55 -76.83
C ALA A 448 29.28 -30.84 -75.46
N MET A 449 28.37 -29.90 -75.18
CA MET A 449 28.27 -29.22 -73.88
C MET A 449 27.44 -29.97 -72.83
N LYS A 450 26.83 -31.11 -73.19
CA LYS A 450 25.84 -31.82 -72.37
C LYS A 450 26.29 -32.07 -70.93
N ALA A 451 27.49 -32.64 -70.75
CA ALA A 451 28.05 -32.92 -69.43
C ALA A 451 28.23 -31.65 -68.56
N TRP A 452 28.57 -30.51 -69.17
CA TRP A 452 28.63 -29.21 -68.49
C TRP A 452 27.22 -28.74 -68.12
N THR A 453 26.24 -28.86 -69.03
CA THR A 453 24.86 -28.44 -68.78
C THR A 453 24.16 -29.27 -67.69
N GLU A 454 24.44 -30.56 -67.59
CA GLU A 454 23.91 -31.43 -66.53
C GLU A 454 24.45 -31.00 -65.15
N GLN A 455 25.74 -30.64 -65.05
CA GLN A 455 26.34 -30.11 -63.82
C GLN A 455 25.77 -28.72 -63.46
N ALA A 456 25.58 -27.84 -64.45
CA ALA A 456 24.99 -26.52 -64.26
C ALA A 456 23.51 -26.59 -63.80
N GLN A 457 22.70 -27.42 -64.45
CA GLN A 457 21.32 -27.72 -64.03
C GLN A 457 21.29 -28.33 -62.63
N ALA A 458 22.27 -29.18 -62.29
CA ALA A 458 22.35 -29.76 -60.96
C ALA A 458 22.63 -28.69 -59.88
N LEU A 459 23.56 -27.77 -60.09
CA LEU A 459 23.79 -26.66 -59.16
C LEU A 459 22.54 -25.75 -59.06
N LEU A 460 21.88 -25.43 -60.18
CA LEU A 460 20.68 -24.58 -60.21
C LEU A 460 19.49 -25.21 -59.47
N ALA A 461 19.24 -26.50 -59.65
CA ALA A 461 18.19 -27.22 -58.93
C ALA A 461 18.48 -27.36 -57.42
N ALA A 462 19.74 -27.43 -56.99
CA ALA A 462 20.10 -27.36 -55.57
C ALA A 462 19.87 -25.94 -54.99
N ARG A 463 20.26 -24.89 -55.72
CA ARG A 463 20.04 -23.48 -55.32
C ARG A 463 18.56 -23.11 -55.23
N SER A 464 17.70 -23.64 -56.10
CA SER A 464 16.24 -23.43 -56.01
C SER A 464 15.61 -24.19 -54.85
N ALA A 465 16.01 -25.45 -54.61
CA ALA A 465 15.57 -26.22 -53.45
C ALA A 465 15.91 -25.55 -52.10
N LEU A 466 17.11 -24.96 -51.96
CA LEU A 466 17.48 -24.17 -50.76
C LEU A 466 16.66 -22.88 -50.61
N ARG A 467 16.22 -22.25 -51.71
CA ARG A 467 15.33 -21.09 -51.65
C ARG A 467 13.93 -21.48 -51.20
N GLN A 468 13.40 -22.59 -51.70
CA GLN A 468 12.09 -23.13 -51.27
C GLN A 468 12.11 -23.54 -49.78
N LEU A 469 13.16 -24.21 -49.33
CA LEU A 469 13.30 -24.68 -47.94
C LEU A 469 13.46 -23.52 -46.92
N ALA A 470 13.85 -22.34 -47.40
CA ALA A 470 13.93 -21.11 -46.62
C ALA A 470 12.67 -20.23 -46.69
N ALA A 471 11.68 -20.59 -47.52
CA ALA A 471 10.45 -19.82 -47.74
C ALA A 471 9.22 -20.44 -47.06
N GLY A 472 9.18 -21.77 -46.91
CA GLY A 472 8.32 -22.46 -45.94
C GLY A 472 9.01 -22.62 -44.60
#